data_AF-A0A816EPU8-F1
#
_entry.id   AF-A0A816EPU8-F1
#
_cell.length_a   1.000
_cell.length_b   1.000
_cell.length_c   1.000
_cell.angle_alpha   90.00
_cell.angle_beta   90.00
_cell.angle_gamma   90.00
#
_symmetry.space_group_name_H-M   'P 1'
#
loop_
_entity.id
_entity.type
_entity.pdbx_description
1 polymer ?
#
loop_
_entity_poly.entity_id
_entity_poly.type
_entity_poly.pdbx_seq_one_letter_code
_entity_poly.pdbx_strand_id
1 'polypeptide(L)'
;MAETIPHFGAILSFIGSSTVSILGFILPVVCYIMIKVQSTQLVDERFFDTVLRVLPKWDIALLILSLAVGLFGALASSYSSFSDLVNPQSYVKPCWLDPSSADPIPENKTLLWGY
;
A
#
# COMPACT_ATOMS: atom_id res chain seq x y z
N MET A 1 7.48 -24.63 -19.69
CA MET A 1 7.74 -23.56 -18.71
C MET A 1 6.38 -23.31 -18.09
N ALA A 2 6.11 -23.93 -16.93
CA ALA A 2 4.80 -23.80 -16.30
C ALA A 2 4.68 -22.38 -15.77
N GLU A 3 3.60 -21.69 -16.13
CA GLU A 3 3.21 -20.38 -15.58
C GLU A 3 3.06 -20.54 -14.06
N THR A 4 4.12 -20.25 -13.31
CA THR A 4 4.11 -20.27 -11.85
C THR A 4 3.52 -18.94 -11.41
N ILE A 5 2.24 -18.96 -11.04
CA ILE A 5 1.49 -17.77 -10.64
C ILE A 5 2.01 -17.37 -9.26
N PRO A 6 2.71 -16.23 -9.11
CA PRO A 6 3.13 -15.76 -7.80
C PRO A 6 1.88 -15.49 -6.94
N HIS A 7 1.99 -15.62 -5.62
CA HIS A 7 0.86 -15.34 -4.73
C HIS A 7 0.31 -13.94 -4.98
N PHE A 8 -0.89 -13.85 -5.56
CA PHE A 8 -1.60 -12.58 -5.80
C PHE A 8 -1.74 -11.73 -4.54
N GLY A 9 -1.73 -12.37 -3.36
CA GLY A 9 -1.72 -11.68 -2.06
C GLY A 9 -0.56 -10.70 -1.91
N ALA A 10 0.67 -11.06 -2.28
CA ALA A 10 1.83 -10.18 -2.13
C ALA A 10 1.75 -8.94 -3.04
N ILE A 11 1.28 -9.13 -4.28
CA ILE A 11 1.08 -8.04 -5.25
C ILE A 11 -0.04 -7.10 -4.77
N LEU A 12 -1.15 -7.68 -4.30
CA LEU A 12 -2.29 -6.91 -3.81
C LEU A 12 -1.95 -6.15 -2.52
N SER A 13 -1.18 -6.74 -1.62
CA SER A 13 -0.68 -6.06 -0.41
C SER A 13 0.26 -4.90 -0.74
N PHE A 14 1.12 -5.07 -1.75
CA PHE A 14 1.99 -3.99 -2.23
C PHE A 14 1.18 -2.81 -2.79
N ILE A 15 0.30 -3.07 -3.77
CA ILE A 15 -0.54 -2.04 -4.39
C ILE A 15 -1.53 -1.42 -3.40
N GLY A 16 -2.08 -2.22 -2.49
CA GLY A 16 -2.98 -1.74 -1.44
C GLY A 16 -2.25 -0.73 -0.54
N SER A 17 -1.05 -1.05 -0.08
CA SER A 17 -0.27 -0.17 0.79
C SER A 17 0.20 1.11 0.11
N SER A 18 0.59 1.05 -1.18
CA SER A 18 0.96 2.25 -1.94
C SER A 18 -0.24 3.16 -2.20
N THR A 19 -1.38 2.58 -2.57
CA THR A 19 -2.63 3.30 -2.81
C THR A 19 -3.14 3.96 -1.53
N VAL A 20 -3.11 3.25 -0.40
CA VAL A 20 -3.48 3.79 0.91
C VAL A 20 -2.54 4.91 1.33
N SER A 21 -1.23 4.82 1.09
CA SER A 21 -0.31 5.92 1.42
C SER A 21 -0.58 7.17 0.57
N ILE A 22 -0.82 6.99 -0.73
CA ILE A 22 -1.07 8.11 -1.65
C ILE A 22 -2.43 8.75 -1.34
N LEU A 23 -3.50 7.97 -1.25
CA LEU A 23 -4.85 8.51 -1.03
C LEU A 23 -5.09 8.93 0.42
N GLY A 24 -4.52 8.21 1.38
CA GLY A 24 -4.74 8.43 2.81
C GLY A 24 -3.88 9.55 3.40
N PHE A 25 -2.67 9.78 2.89
CA PHE A 25 -1.76 10.79 3.44
C PHE A 25 -1.42 11.90 2.44
N ILE A 26 -1.12 11.57 1.18
CA ILE A 26 -0.69 12.58 0.19
C ILE A 26 -1.89 13.41 -0.29
N LEU A 27 -3.00 12.78 -0.64
CA LEU A 27 -4.18 13.47 -1.17
C LEU A 27 -4.79 14.51 -0.22
N PRO A 28 -5.06 14.23 1.08
CA PRO A 28 -5.60 15.24 1.97
C PRO A 28 -4.66 16.44 2.18
N VAL A 29 -3.34 16.19 2.18
CA VAL A 29 -2.31 17.24 2.27
C VAL A 29 -2.34 18.13 1.03
N VAL A 30 -2.38 17.53 -0.16
CA VAL A 30 -2.45 18.28 -1.43
C VAL A 30 -3.75 19.08 -1.50
N CYS A 31 -4.91 18.47 -1.22
CA CYS A 31 -6.19 19.19 -1.22
C CYS A 31 -6.20 20.36 -0.23
N TYR A 32 -5.65 20.18 0.97
CA TYR A 32 -5.55 21.24 1.97
C TYR A 32 -4.71 22.43 1.48
N ILE A 33 -3.53 22.14 0.90
CA ILE A 33 -2.64 23.19 0.36
C ILE A 33 -3.29 23.89 -0.83
N MET A 34 -3.94 23.15 -1.74
CA MET A 34 -4.60 23.73 -2.92
C MET A 34 -5.69 24.73 -2.53
N ILE A 35 -6.52 24.40 -1.54
CA ILE A 35 -7.56 25.31 -1.02
C ILE A 35 -6.93 26.57 -0.41
N LYS A 36 -5.85 26.41 0.37
CA LYS A 36 -5.15 27.54 1.01
C LYS A 36 -4.46 28.45 -0.01
N VAL A 37 -3.81 27.88 -1.02
CA VAL A 37 -3.18 28.63 -2.12
C VAL A 37 -4.23 29.43 -2.89
N GLN A 38 -5.35 28.80 -3.23
CA GLN A 38 -6.45 29.47 -3.92
C GLN A 38 -7.03 30.62 -3.08
N SER A 39 -7.14 30.46 -1.76
CA SER A 39 -7.62 31.51 -0.86
C SER A 39 -6.62 32.66 -0.66
N THR A 40 -5.33 32.44 -0.85
CA THR A 40 -4.29 33.44 -0.52
C THR A 40 -3.79 34.19 -1.75
N GLN A 41 -4.16 33.77 -2.97
CA GLN A 41 -3.70 34.38 -4.25
C GLN A 41 -2.18 34.57 -4.37
N LEU A 42 -1.39 33.79 -3.61
CA LEU A 42 0.06 33.82 -3.69
C LEU A 42 0.48 32.82 -4.78
N VAL A 43 0.66 33.34 -5.99
CA VAL A 43 1.37 32.65 -7.06
C VAL A 43 2.86 32.91 -6.82
N ASP A 44 3.51 32.01 -6.09
CA ASP A 44 4.95 32.11 -5.81
C ASP A 44 5.68 30.82 -6.23
N GLU A 45 6.91 30.96 -6.71
CA GLU A 45 7.68 29.94 -7.44
C GLU A 45 8.31 28.88 -6.52
N ARG A 46 8.11 28.97 -5.19
CA ARG A 46 8.64 28.02 -4.21
C ARG A 46 7.54 27.46 -3.31
N PHE A 47 6.95 26.34 -3.74
CA PHE A 47 5.91 25.59 -3.02
C PHE A 47 6.23 25.39 -1.53
N PHE A 48 7.45 24.96 -1.20
CA PHE A 48 7.84 24.70 0.20
C PHE A 48 7.92 25.95 1.07
N ASP A 49 8.44 27.07 0.55
CA ASP A 49 8.55 28.32 1.31
C ASP A 49 7.16 28.92 1.57
N THR A 50 6.28 28.87 0.57
CA THR A 50 4.89 29.32 0.70
C THR A 50 4.12 28.46 1.70
N VAL A 51 4.29 27.14 1.66
CA VAL A 51 3.66 26.21 2.61
C VAL A 51 4.14 26.50 4.04
N LEU A 52 5.44 26.70 4.26
CA LEU A 52 5.98 27.00 5.60
C LEU A 52 5.53 28.34 6.17
N ARG A 53 5.22 29.33 5.33
CA ARG A 53 4.75 30.66 5.77
C ARG A 53 3.25 30.71 5.99
N VAL A 54 2.46 30.01 5.17
CA VAL A 54 1.00 30.05 5.19
C VAL A 54 0.42 29.09 6.24
N LEU A 55 1.09 27.96 6.52
CA LEU A 55 0.57 26.96 7.44
C LEU A 55 0.97 27.24 8.90
N PRO A 56 0.03 27.11 9.85
CA PRO A 56 0.37 27.09 11.27
C PRO A 56 1.25 25.88 11.61
N LYS A 57 2.07 26.04 12.65
CA LYS A 57 3.08 25.05 13.08
C LYS A 57 2.49 23.65 13.37
N TRP A 58 1.24 23.59 13.81
CA TRP A 58 0.52 22.33 14.06
C TRP A 58 0.22 21.55 12.78
N ASP A 59 -0.15 22.23 11.69
CA ASP A 59 -0.46 21.57 10.42
C ASP A 59 0.81 20.96 9.81
N ILE A 60 1.95 21.65 9.91
CA ILE A 60 3.26 21.14 9.48
C ILE A 60 3.64 19.89 10.27
N ALA A 61 3.40 19.88 11.59
CA ALA A 61 3.67 18.72 12.43
C ALA A 61 2.82 17.49 12.01
N LEU A 62 1.53 17.69 11.74
CA LEU A 62 0.65 16.63 11.24
C LEU A 62 1.09 16.09 9.87
N LEU A 63 1.54 16.98 8.99
CA LEU A 63 2.02 16.64 7.64
C LEU A 63 3.31 15.81 7.68
N ILE A 64 4.24 16.16 8.56
CA ILE A 64 5.46 15.37 8.78
C ILE A 64 5.13 14.02 9.41
N LEU A 65 4.21 13.99 10.38
CA LEU A 65 3.81 12.75 11.05
C LEU A 65 3.10 11.78 10.10
N SER A 66 2.19 12.26 9.26
CA SER A 66 1.51 11.44 8.26
C SER A 66 2.47 10.91 7.19
N LEU A 67 3.42 11.73 6.73
CA LEU A 67 4.47 11.30 5.81
C LEU A 67 5.36 10.21 6.45
N ALA A 68 5.73 10.37 7.72
CA ALA A 68 6.53 9.39 8.44
C ALA A 68 5.77 8.06 8.58
N VAL A 69 4.53 8.08 9.07
CA VAL A 69 3.71 6.86 9.24
C VAL A 69 3.45 6.18 7.90
N GLY A 70 3.15 6.95 6.84
CA GLY A 70 2.96 6.42 5.49
C GLY A 70 4.22 5.78 4.92
N LEU A 71 5.38 6.42 5.08
CA LEU A 71 6.66 5.89 4.59
C LEU A 71 7.06 4.60 5.33
N PHE A 72 6.96 4.59 6.66
CA PHE A 72 7.25 3.39 7.46
C PHE A 72 6.29 2.24 7.12
N GLY A 73 4.99 2.54 6.99
CA GLY A 73 3.98 1.54 6.62
C GLY A 73 4.23 0.96 5.22
N ALA A 74 4.50 1.81 4.23
CA ALA A 74 4.77 1.38 2.86
C ALA A 74 6.08 0.60 2.72
N LEU A 75 7.15 0.99 3.43
CA LEU A 75 8.43 0.29 3.40
C LEU A 75 8.33 -1.08 4.08
N ALA A 76 7.66 -1.16 5.24
CA ALA A 76 7.48 -2.43 5.94
C ALA A 76 6.66 -3.43 5.12
N SER A 77 5.57 -2.99 4.48
CA SER A 77 4.76 -3.86 3.62
C SER A 77 5.51 -4.28 2.36
N SER A 78 6.29 -3.38 1.76
CA SER A 78 7.09 -3.65 0.57
C SER A 78 8.16 -4.69 0.86
N TYR A 79 8.83 -4.60 2.01
CA TYR A 79 9.87 -5.56 2.38
C TYR A 79 9.31 -6.98 2.56
N SER A 80 8.20 -7.11 3.29
CA SER A 80 7.55 -8.43 3.50
C SER A 80 7.12 -9.04 2.17
N SER A 81 6.43 -8.26 1.34
CA SER A 81 5.95 -8.73 0.03
C SER A 81 7.12 -9.11 -0.89
N PHE A 82 8.16 -8.28 -0.95
CA PHE A 82 9.34 -8.54 -1.78
C PHE A 82 10.09 -9.81 -1.33
N SER A 83 10.18 -10.05 -0.03
CA SER A 83 10.83 -11.27 0.51
C SER A 83 10.09 -12.56 0.17
N ASP A 84 8.75 -12.51 0.05
CA ASP A 84 7.95 -13.65 -0.41
C ASP A 84 8.06 -13.86 -1.92
N LEU A 85 8.20 -12.79 -2.71
CA LEU A 85 8.41 -12.88 -4.16
C LEU A 85 9.81 -13.42 -4.53
N VAL A 86 10.83 -13.09 -3.74
CA VAL A 86 12.21 -13.54 -3.99
C VAL A 86 12.45 -14.98 -3.54
N ASN A 87 11.63 -15.53 -2.63
CA ASN A 87 11.78 -16.90 -2.17
C ASN A 87 11.22 -17.91 -3.19
N PRO A 88 12.06 -18.78 -3.80
CA PRO A 88 11.63 -19.72 -4.83
C PRO A 88 10.81 -20.91 -4.29
N GLN A 89 10.58 -21.00 -2.98
CA GLN A 89 9.77 -22.04 -2.34
C GLN A 89 8.27 -21.74 -2.33
N SER A 90 7.85 -20.52 -2.73
CA SER A 90 6.45 -20.10 -2.71
C SER A 90 5.73 -20.26 -4.06
N TYR A 91 6.38 -20.86 -5.05
CA TYR A 91 5.73 -21.16 -6.32
C TYR A 91 4.89 -22.42 -6.19
N VAL A 92 3.60 -22.23 -5.90
CA VAL A 92 2.63 -23.32 -5.86
C VAL A 92 2.43 -23.84 -7.28
N LYS A 93 2.75 -25.11 -7.50
CA LYS A 93 2.48 -25.80 -8.76
C LYS A 93 0.96 -25.89 -8.91
N PRO A 94 0.37 -25.39 -10.02
CA PRO A 94 -1.07 -25.39 -10.17
C PRO A 94 -1.64 -26.82 -10.04
N CYS A 95 -2.67 -26.99 -9.22
CA CYS A 95 -3.33 -28.28 -8.96
C CYS A 95 -4.04 -28.89 -10.19
N TRP A 96 -4.24 -28.10 -11.25
CA TRP A 96 -4.69 -28.59 -12.55
C TRP A 96 -3.58 -29.23 -13.40
N LEU A 97 -2.30 -29.02 -13.02
CA LEU A 97 -1.13 -29.66 -13.63
C LEU A 97 -0.73 -30.95 -12.90
N ASP A 98 -0.95 -31.03 -11.58
CA ASP A 98 -0.78 -32.23 -10.76
C ASP A 98 -1.86 -32.27 -9.65
N PRO A 99 -2.81 -33.21 -9.67
CA PRO A 99 -3.88 -33.28 -8.66
C PRO A 99 -3.38 -33.70 -7.27
N SER A 100 -2.14 -34.18 -7.17
CA SER A 100 -1.48 -34.56 -5.91
C SER A 100 -0.81 -33.38 -5.17
N SER A 101 -0.74 -32.20 -5.77
CA SER A 101 -0.26 -30.96 -5.11
C SER A 101 -1.39 -30.06 -4.63
N ALA A 102 -2.64 -30.55 -4.67
CA ALA A 102 -3.74 -29.90 -3.98
C ALA A 102 -3.50 -30.01 -2.47
N ASP A 103 -3.43 -28.88 -1.77
CA ASP A 103 -3.40 -28.86 -0.31
C ASP A 103 -4.57 -29.72 0.22
N PRO A 104 -4.33 -30.65 1.15
CA PRO A 104 -5.42 -31.42 1.74
C PRO A 104 -6.38 -30.43 2.38
N ILE A 105 -7.62 -30.41 1.90
CA ILE A 105 -8.72 -29.66 2.52
C ILE A 105 -8.72 -30.08 3.99
N PRO A 106 -8.48 -29.16 4.94
CA PRO A 106 -8.56 -29.51 6.34
C PRO A 106 -9.98 -30.02 6.58
N GLU A 107 -10.10 -31.27 7.03
CA GLU A 107 -11.36 -32.02 7.20
C GLU A 107 -12.43 -31.22 7.96
N ASN A 108 -12.01 -30.22 8.75
CA ASN A 108 -12.84 -29.32 9.53
C ASN A 108 -13.53 -28.18 8.74
N LYS A 109 -13.27 -27.98 7.43
CA LYS A 109 -13.96 -26.96 6.61
C LYS A 109 -15.03 -27.52 5.67
N THR A 110 -15.12 -28.85 5.54
CA THR A 110 -16.11 -29.54 4.69
C THR A 110 -17.54 -29.47 5.24
N LEU A 111 -17.72 -29.08 6.51
CA LEU A 111 -19.04 -28.99 7.14
C LEU A 111 -19.72 -27.62 7.00
N LEU A 112 -19.08 -26.61 6.39
CA LEU A 112 -19.64 -25.25 6.29
C LEU A 112 -20.22 -24.90 4.91
N TRP A 113 -20.20 -25.82 3.94
CA TRP A 113 -20.83 -25.65 2.62
C TRP A 113 -21.79 -26.79 2.28
N GLY A 114 -22.47 -27.30 3.31
CA GLY A 114 -23.61 -28.21 3.18
C GLY A 114 -24.91 -27.53 3.56
N TYR A 115 -25.30 -26.48 2.82
CA TYR A 115 -26.68 -26.02 2.62
C TYR A 115 -26.74 -25.14 1.38
#